data_AF-X5DUY4-F1
#
_entry.id   AF-X5DUY4-F1
#
_cell.length_a   1.000
_cell.length_b   1.000
_cell.length_c   1.000
_cell.angle_alpha   90.00
_cell.angle_beta   90.00
_cell.angle_gamma   90.00
#
_symmetry.space_group_name_H-M   'P 1'
#
loop_
_entity.id
_entity.type
_entity.pdbx_description
1 polymer ?
#
loop_
_entity_poly.entity_id
_entity_poly.type
_entity_poly.pdbx_seq_one_letter_code
_entity_poly.pdbx_strand_id
1 'polypeptide(L)' 'MENKIRSGKEVIDDFFAEILNIEGTDEKTVEKLIELYSDNKLTDSNIQNALEELKQDAISPKKSGTDGKD' A
#
# COMPACT_ATOMS: atom_id res chain seq x y z
N MET A 1 5.84 34.40 7.47
CA MET A 1 5.86 33.03 6.89
C MET A 1 7.30 32.76 6.53
N GLU A 2 7.96 31.82 7.20
CA GLU A 2 9.28 31.38 6.75
C GLU A 2 9.09 30.63 5.42
N ASN A 3 9.62 31.18 4.33
CA ASN A 3 9.73 30.47 3.05
C ASN A 3 10.83 29.40 3.17
N LYS A 4 10.62 28.41 4.04
CA LYS A 4 11.50 27.25 4.13
C LYS A 4 11.31 26.44 2.86
N ILE A 5 12.36 26.38 2.05
CA ILE A 5 12.40 25.49 0.89
C ILE A 5 12.30 24.05 1.43
N ARG A 6 11.25 23.34 1.03
CA ARG A 6 11.04 21.93 1.38
C ARG A 6 11.96 21.06 0.54
N SER A 7 12.55 20.06 1.16
CA SER A 7 13.28 19.00 0.47
C SER A 7 12.31 18.07 -0.26
N GLY A 8 12.80 17.38 -1.31
CA GLY A 8 12.01 16.36 -1.99
C GLY A 8 11.54 15.27 -1.03
N LYS A 9 12.36 14.89 -0.04
CA LYS A 9 11.97 13.91 0.97
C LYS A 9 10.79 14.40 1.82
N GLU A 10 10.83 15.65 2.31
CA GLU A 10 9.72 16.25 3.07
C GLU A 10 8.42 16.30 2.25
N VAL A 11 8.50 16.42 0.92
CA VAL A 11 7.31 16.38 0.05
C VAL A 11 6.74 14.96 -0.08
N ILE A 12 7.61 13.97 -0.22
CA ILE A 12 7.19 12.56 -0.35
C ILE A 12 6.69 12.01 1.00
N ASP A 13 7.33 12.37 2.11
CA ASP A 13 6.89 12.00 3.46
C ASP A 13 5.45 12.46 3.72
N ASP A 14 5.15 13.74 3.44
CA ASP A 14 3.80 14.28 3.61
C ASP A 14 2.78 13.62 2.68
N PHE A 15 3.17 13.31 1.44
CA PHE A 15 2.31 12.58 0.50
C PHE A 15 1.89 11.22 1.08
N PHE A 16 2.84 10.41 1.55
CA PHE A 16 2.52 9.10 2.13
C PHE A 16 1.82 9.17 3.49
N ALA A 17 1.93 10.29 4.21
CA ALA A 17 1.16 10.54 5.43
C ALA A 17 -0.33 10.85 5.16
N GLU A 18 -0.65 11.40 3.98
CA GLU A 18 -1.99 11.87 3.65
C GLU A 18 -2.70 11.05 2.56
N ILE A 19 -2.01 10.15 1.86
CA ILE A 19 -2.54 9.41 0.70
C ILE A 19 -3.81 8.59 1.01
N LEU A 20 -3.99 8.12 2.25
CA LEU A 20 -5.22 7.43 2.68
C LEU A 20 -6.47 8.35 2.72
N ASN A 21 -6.27 9.66 2.75
CA ASN A 21 -7.36 10.64 2.77
C ASN A 21 -7.86 10.99 1.36
N ILE A 22 -7.24 10.44 0.30
CA ILE A 22 -7.63 10.72 -1.09
C ILE A 22 -8.89 9.93 -1.43
N GLU A 23 -9.97 10.64 -1.76
CA GLU A 23 -11.22 10.02 -2.16
C GLU A 23 -11.06 9.22 -3.47
N GLY A 24 -11.67 8.03 -3.53
CA GLY A 24 -11.65 7.18 -4.72
C GLY A 24 -10.42 6.26 -4.84
N THR A 25 -9.55 6.21 -3.84
CA THR A 25 -8.46 5.22 -3.79
C THR A 25 -8.91 3.90 -3.18
N ASP A 26 -8.36 2.78 -3.69
CA ASP A 26 -8.48 1.48 -3.04
C ASP A 26 -7.58 1.42 -1.80
N GLU A 27 -8.19 1.30 -0.61
CA GLU A 27 -7.51 1.36 0.68
C GLU A 27 -6.39 0.32 0.78
N LYS A 28 -6.64 -0.93 0.37
CA LYS A 28 -5.64 -2.01 0.44
C LYS A 28 -4.41 -1.74 -0.43
N THR A 29 -4.65 -1.21 -1.63
CA THR A 29 -3.57 -0.79 -2.53
C THR A 29 -2.75 0.32 -1.90
N VAL A 30 -3.40 1.33 -1.32
CA VAL A 30 -2.72 2.47 -0.68
C VAL A 30 -1.93 2.02 0.55
N GLU A 31 -2.51 1.18 1.40
CA GLU A 31 -1.84 0.59 2.56
C GLU A 31 -0.55 -0.13 2.16
N LYS A 32 -0.58 -0.96 1.10
CA LYS A 32 0.63 -1.64 0.60
C LYS A 32 1.72 -0.66 0.17
N LEU A 33 1.35 0.45 -0.48
CA LEU A 33 2.31 1.46 -0.90
C LEU A 33 2.92 2.21 0.31
N ILE A 34 2.11 2.49 1.35
CA ILE A 34 2.60 3.09 2.61
C ILE A 34 3.56 2.15 3.32
N GLU A 35 3.24 0.86 3.41
CA GLU A 35 4.12 -0.16 4.02
C GLU A 35 5.48 -0.19 3.31
N LEU A 36 5.46 -0.29 1.97
CA LEU A 36 6.69 -0.31 1.18
C LEU A 36 7.52 0.97 1.36
N TYR A 37 6.87 2.13 1.42
CA TYR A 37 7.56 3.40 1.66
C TYR A 37 8.19 3.45 3.06
N SER A 38 7.43 3.12 4.09
CA SER A 38 7.86 3.14 5.50
C SER A 38 9.01 2.17 5.77
N ASP A 39 9.04 1.04 5.07
CA ASP A 39 10.09 0.03 5.15
C ASP A 39 11.36 0.36 4.34
N ASN A 40 11.41 1.50 3.63
CA ASN A 40 12.43 1.82 2.63
C ASN A 40 12.54 0.76 1.51
N LYS A 41 11.41 0.16 1.13
CA LYS A 41 11.27 -0.89 0.13
C LYS A 41 10.44 -0.47 -1.09
N LEU A 42 10.15 0.82 -1.26
CA LEU A 42 9.37 1.35 -2.39
C LEU A 42 10.18 1.34 -3.70
N THR A 43 10.43 0.13 -4.22
CA THR A 43 11.09 -0.12 -5.50
C THR A 43 10.10 -0.72 -6.49
N ASP A 44 10.37 -0.56 -7.79
CA ASP A 44 9.52 -1.07 -8.86
C ASP A 44 9.16 -2.55 -8.68
N SER A 45 10.16 -3.39 -8.36
CA SER A 45 9.95 -4.82 -8.15
C SER A 45 9.07 -5.13 -6.94
N ASN A 46 9.25 -4.41 -5.82
CA ASN A 46 8.45 -4.63 -4.63
C ASN A 46 7.00 -4.16 -4.82
N ILE A 47 6.79 -3.06 -5.55
CA ILE A 47 5.45 -2.59 -5.92
C ILE A 47 4.76 -3.63 -6.80
N GLN A 48 5.43 -4.14 -7.85
CA GLN A 48 4.87 -5.16 -8.73
C GLN A 48 4.48 -6.42 -7.94
N ASN A 49 5.34 -6.89 -7.05
CA ASN A 49 5.07 -8.06 -6.22
C ASN A 49 3.86 -7.84 -5.30
N ALA A 50 3.81 -6.72 -4.58
CA ALA A 50 2.71 -6.41 -3.67
C ALA A 50 1.36 -6.28 -4.41
N LEU A 51 1.35 -5.66 -5.58
CA LEU A 51 0.14 -5.54 -6.40
C LEU A 51 -0.29 -6.89 -6.99
N GLU A 52 0.64 -7.77 -7.33
CA GLU A 52 0.32 -9.12 -7.79
C GLU A 52 -0.27 -9.97 -6.65
N GLU A 53 0.31 -9.90 -5.44
CA GLU A 53 -0.25 -10.53 -4.24
C GLU A 53 -1.70 -10.08 -3.99
N LEU A 54 -1.97 -8.77 -4.06
CA LEU A 54 -3.34 -8.25 -3.90
C LEU A 54 -4.32 -8.80 -4.94
N LYS A 55 -3.89 -8.96 -6.20
CA LYS A 55 -4.74 -9.57 -7.25
C LYS A 55 -4.99 -11.04 -6.95
N GLN A 56 -3.97 -11.79 -6.55
CA GLN A 56 -4.10 -13.21 -6.23
C GLN A 56 -5.03 -13.40 -5.02
N ASP A 57 -4.94 -12.54 -4.00
CA ASP A 57 -5.82 -12.56 -2.83
C ASP A 57 -7.28 -12.24 -3.18
N ALA A 58 -7.50 -11.37 -4.16
CA ALA A 58 -8.86 -11.03 -4.62
C ALA A 58 -9.51 -12.14 -5.45
N ILE A 59 -8.71 -12.95 -6.16
CA ILE A 59 -9.18 -13.99 -7.09
C ILE A 59 -9.17 -15.39 -6.45
N SER A 60 -8.37 -15.59 -5.40
CA SER A 60 -8.30 -16.87 -4.70
C SER A 60 -9.62 -17.16 -3.98
N PRO A 61 -10.28 -18.31 -4.23
CA PRO A 61 -11.44 -18.68 -3.45
C PRO A 61 -11.00 -18.80 -1.99
N LYS A 62 -11.60 -18.00 -1.10
CA LYS A 62 -11.46 -18.20 0.35
C LYS A 62 -11.74 -19.68 0.59
N LYS A 63 -10.73 -20.46 0.98
CA LYS A 63 -10.96 -21.80 1.52
C LYS A 63 -11.81 -21.60 2.78
N SER A 64 -13.13 -21.67 2.64
CA SER A 64 -14.05 -21.88 3.74
C SER A 64 -13.73 -23.26 4.30
N GLY A 65 -12.80 -23.30 5.25
CA GLY A 65 -12.51 -24.48 6.04
C GLY A 65 -13.63 -24.71 7.05
N THR A 66 -14.74 -25.25 6.58
CA THR A 66 -15.69 -26.04 7.38
C THR A 66 -16.35 -27.02 6.41
N ASP A 67 -15.97 -28.29 6.48
CA ASP A 67 -16.90 -29.43 6.49
C ASP A 67 -16.13 -30.75 6.38
N GLY A 68 -16.43 -31.66 7.31
CA GLY A 68 -15.99 -33.05 7.28
C GLY A 68 -15.05 -33.44 8.42
N LYS A 69 -15.53 -33.38 9.67
CA LYS A 69 -15.04 -34.29 10.72
C LYS A 69 -15.99 -35.48 10.73
N ASP A 70 -15.40 -36.67 10.64
CA ASP A 70 -15.99 -38.01 10.51
C ASP A 70 -17.15 -38.32 11.48
#